data_AF-A0AAP9NNZ1-F1
#
_entry.id   AF-A0AAP9NNZ1-F1
#
_cell.length_a   1.000
_cell.length_b   1.000
_cell.length_c   1.000
_cell.angle_alpha   90.00
_cell.angle_beta   90.00
_cell.angle_gamma   90.00
#
_symmetry.space_group_name_H-M   'P 1'
#
loop_
_entity.id
_entity.type
_entity.pdbx_description
1 polymer ?
#
loop_
_entity_poly.entity_id
_entity_poly.type
_entity_poly.pdbx_seq_one_letter_code
_entity_poly.pdbx_strand_id
1 'polypeptide(L)' 'MKESDHQHIIGELQSLIDDTQATLSRFEQEGMDKEMPNDYNKLLNILDDAIKQQREHTQAMLAMQRQ' A
#
# COMPACT_ATOMS: atom_id res chain seq x y z
N MET A 1 17.27 -11.05 0.68
CA MET A 1 17.21 -9.67 1.17
C MET A 1 17.73 -9.62 2.59
N LYS A 2 18.30 -8.49 2.99
CA LYS A 2 18.71 -8.21 4.37
C LYS A 2 17.56 -7.53 5.12
N GLU A 3 17.63 -7.50 6.45
CA GLU A 3 16.67 -6.78 7.30
C GLU A 3 16.49 -5.32 6.87
N SER A 4 17.59 -4.63 6.54
CA SER A 4 17.56 -3.24 6.04
C SER A 4 16.74 -3.09 4.75
N ASP A 5 16.77 -4.08 3.87
CA ASP A 5 16.02 -4.04 2.60
C ASP A 5 14.52 -4.20 2.88
N HIS A 6 14.15 -5.11 3.79
CA HIS A 6 12.77 -5.28 4.23
C HIS A 6 12.25 -4.00 4.91
N GLN A 7 13.03 -3.38 5.80
CA GLN A 7 12.66 -2.13 6.46
C GLN A 7 12.45 -0.99 5.46
N HIS A 8 13.35 -0.84 4.49
CA HIS A 8 13.22 0.16 3.45
C HIS A 8 11.95 -0.05 2.62
N ILE A 9 11.71 -1.27 2.15
CA ILE A 9 10.52 -1.60 1.36
C ILE A 9 9.23 -1.39 2.17
N ILE A 10 9.20 -1.74 3.45
CA ILE A 10 8.05 -1.46 4.33
C ILE A 10 7.76 0.05 4.40
N GLY A 11 8.80 0.90 4.47
CA GLY A 11 8.67 2.35 4.47
C GLY A 11 8.11 2.92 3.16
N GLU A 12 8.61 2.43 2.02
CA GLU A 12 8.11 2.82 0.69
C GLU A 12 6.64 2.39 0.51
N LEU A 13 6.30 1.17 0.94
CA LEU A 13 4.93 0.66 0.89
C LEU A 13 4.00 1.44 1.82
N GLN A 14 4.47 1.89 2.99
CA GLN A 14 3.67 2.76 3.86
C GLN A 14 3.36 4.10 3.18
N SER A 15 4.37 4.72 2.56
CA SER A 15 4.18 5.98 1.83
C SER A 15 3.18 5.83 0.69
N LEU A 16 3.27 4.73 -0.08
CA LEU A 16 2.32 4.41 -1.14
C LEU A 16 0.88 4.20 -0.61
N ILE A 17 0.74 3.52 0.52
CA ILE A 17 -0.57 3.30 1.18
C ILE A 17 -1.18 4.65 1.56
N ASP A 18 -0.40 5.52 2.22
CA ASP A 18 -0.86 6.82 2.69
C ASP A 18 -1.30 7.71 1.51
N ASP A 19 -0.50 7.75 0.44
CA ASP A 19 -0.80 8.52 -0.77
C ASP A 19 -2.05 8.01 -1.49
N THR A 20 -2.21 6.67 -1.56
CA THR A 20 -3.38 6.05 -2.20
C THR A 20 -4.65 6.33 -1.41
N GLN A 21 -4.59 6.24 -0.08
CA GLN A 21 -5.72 6.57 0.82
C GLN A 21 -6.09 8.05 0.74
N ALA A 22 -5.11 8.96 0.70
CA ALA A 22 -5.36 10.39 0.53
C ALA A 22 -6.04 10.68 -0.81
N THR A 23 -5.62 9.97 -1.87
CA THR A 23 -6.22 10.09 -3.20
C THR A 23 -7.66 9.58 -3.23
N LEU A 24 -7.92 8.39 -2.69
CA LEU A 24 -9.28 7.83 -2.55
C LEU A 24 -10.20 8.78 -1.76
N SER A 25 -9.70 9.36 -0.67
CA SER A 25 -10.45 10.31 0.15
C SER A 25 -10.84 11.57 -0.63
N ARG A 26 -9.96 12.07 -1.51
CA ARG A 26 -10.28 13.21 -2.39
C ARG A 26 -11.36 12.86 -3.40
N PHE A 27 -11.28 11.68 -4.04
CA PHE A 27 -12.33 11.20 -4.95
C PHE A 27 -13.70 11.11 -4.27
N GLU A 28 -13.73 10.65 -3.02
CA GLU A 28 -14.96 10.54 -2.24
C GLU A 28 -15.53 11.92 -1.83
N GLN A 29 -14.67 12.90 -1.56
CA GLN A 29 -15.06 14.26 -1.16
C GLN A 29 -15.52 15.14 -2.33
N GLU A 30 -14.85 15.04 -3.47
CA GLU A 30 -15.15 15.86 -4.67
C GLU A 30 -16.33 15.29 -5.48
N GLY A 31 -16.74 14.05 -5.18
CA GLY A 31 -17.80 13.33 -5.87
C GLY A 31 -17.24 12.52 -7.05
N MET A 32 -17.68 11.27 -7.17
CA MET A 32 -17.27 10.42 -8.29
C MET A 32 -18.01 10.82 -9.58
N ASP A 33 -17.29 11.38 -10.55
CA ASP A 33 -17.76 11.44 -11.93
C ASP A 33 -18.02 10.04 -12.48
N LYS A 34 -19.00 9.94 -13.38
CA LYS A 34 -19.48 8.66 -13.95
C LYS A 34 -18.40 7.86 -14.69
N GLU A 35 -17.29 8.47 -15.06
CA GLU A 35 -16.17 7.82 -15.76
C GLU A 35 -15.05 7.34 -14.82
N MET A 36 -15.08 7.72 -13.54
CA MET A 36 -14.05 7.39 -12.56
C MET A 36 -14.15 6.04 -11.83
N PRO A 37 -15.19 5.18 -11.99
CA PRO A 37 -15.22 3.87 -11.32
C PRO A 37 -14.00 3.00 -11.66
N ASN A 38 -13.47 3.09 -12.88
CA ASN A 38 -12.29 2.31 -13.29
C ASN A 38 -11.02 2.75 -12.56
N ASP A 39 -10.80 4.06 -12.43
CA ASP A 39 -9.62 4.57 -11.75
C ASP A 39 -9.73 4.41 -10.23
N TYR A 40 -10.94 4.55 -9.67
CA TYR A 40 -11.22 4.22 -8.28
C TYR A 40 -10.91 2.74 -7.98
N ASN A 41 -11.37 1.81 -8.82
CA ASN A 41 -11.06 0.39 -8.67
C ASN A 41 -9.55 0.09 -8.78
N LYS A 42 -8.81 0.78 -9.65
CA LYS A 42 -7.35 0.64 -9.72
C LYS A 42 -6.68 1.08 -8.43
N LEU A 43 -7.11 2.20 -7.84
CA LEU A 43 -6.59 2.69 -6.57
C LEU A 43 -6.86 1.71 -5.43
N LEU A 44 -8.06 1.10 -5.39
CA LEU A 44 -8.37 0.05 -4.42
C LEU A 44 -7.46 -1.18 -4.59
N ASN A 45 -7.20 -1.62 -5.83
CA ASN A 45 -6.30 -2.74 -6.08
C ASN A 45 -4.86 -2.42 -5.67
N ILE A 46 -4.37 -1.22 -5.97
CA ILE A 46 -3.04 -0.74 -5.54
C ILE A 46 -2.94 -0.77 -4.01
N LEU A 47 -3.97 -0.28 -3.32
CA LEU A 47 -4.01 -0.28 -1.85
C LEU A 47 -3.97 -1.70 -1.27
N ASP A 48 -4.78 -2.61 -1.80
CA ASP A 48 -4.83 -4.01 -1.33
C ASP A 48 -3.49 -4.73 -1.56
N ASP A 49 -2.88 -4.55 -2.73
CA ASP A 49 -1.59 -5.16 -3.05
C ASP A 49 -0.44 -4.58 -2.23
N ALA A 50 -0.44 -3.26 -1.97
CA ALA A 50 0.56 -2.63 -1.11
C ALA A 50 0.47 -3.14 0.34
N ILE A 51 -0.74 -3.31 0.88
CA ILE A 51 -0.97 -3.86 2.22
C ILE A 51 -0.50 -5.32 2.29
N LYS A 52 -0.79 -6.14 1.28
CA LYS A 52 -0.32 -7.54 1.23
C LYS A 52 1.20 -7.60 1.23
N GLN A 53 1.85 -6.86 0.35
CA GLN A 53 3.31 -6.81 0.27
C GLN A 53 3.94 -6.31 1.58
N GLN A 54 3.36 -5.30 2.22
CA GLN A 54 3.89 -4.78 3.48
C GLN A 54 3.84 -5.84 4.59
N ARG A 55 2.76 -6.62 4.64
CA ARG A 55 2.62 -7.75 5.58
C ARG A 55 3.64 -8.85 5.30
N GLU A 56 3.85 -9.21 4.03
CA GLU A 56 4.85 -10.20 3.62
C GLU A 56 6.27 -9.79 4.03
N HIS A 57 6.65 -8.54 3.77
CA HIS A 57 7.96 -8.03 4.17
C HIS A 57 8.13 -7.99 5.69
N THR A 58 7.07 -7.62 6.43
CA THR A 58 7.08 -7.63 7.89
C THR A 58 7.23 -9.05 8.44
N GLN A 59 6.50 -10.02 7.89
CA GLN A 59 6.60 -11.42 8.30
C GLN A 59 7.98 -12.00 8.02
N ALA A 60 8.56 -11.71 6.85
CA ALA A 60 9.91 -12.13 6.50
C ALA A 60 10.95 -11.54 7.47
N MET A 61 10.84 -10.25 7.82
CA MET A 61 11.71 -9.61 8.80
C MET A 61 11.59 -10.26 10.20
N LEU A 62 10.37 -10.52 10.67
CA LEU A 62 10.15 -11.22 11.93
C LEU A 62 10.71 -12.66 11.93
N ALA A 63 10.66 -13.34 10.78
CA ALA A 63 11.25 -14.67 10.63
C ALA A 63 12.79 -14.63 10.72
N MET A 64 13.42 -13.57 10.21
CA MET A 64 14.87 -13.36 10.32
C MET A 64 15.32 -13.09 11.77
N GLN A 65 14.50 -12.41 12.57
CA GLN A 65 14.80 -12.09 13.98
C GLN A 65 14.64 -13.29 14.93
N ARG A 66 14.03 -14.39 14.47
CA ARG A 66 13.81 -15.61 15.25
C ARG A 66 14.88 -16.69 15.04
N GLN A 67 15.92 -16.38 14.26
CA GLN A 67 17.10 -17.23 14.02
C GLN A 67 18.26 -16.78 14.91
#